data_AF-A0AAJ0AXA5-F1
#
_entry.id   AF-A0AAJ0AXA5-F1
#
_cell.length_a   1.000
_cell.length_b   1.000
_cell.length_c   1.000
_cell.angle_alpha   90.00
_cell.angle_beta   90.00
_cell.angle_gamma   90.00
#
_symmetry.space_group_name_H-M   'P 1'
#
loop_
_entity.id
_entity.type
_entity.pdbx_description
1 polymer ?
#
loop_
_entity_poly.entity_id
_entity_poly.type
_entity_poly.pdbx_seq_one_letter_code
_entity_poly.pdbx_strand_id
1 'polypeptide(L)'
;MASLSTTMDALPALTPAQWCQVFFGLSTAAVLAIQVVPKTTQRLLLDYGARSPANATDDRTKEATGPKDIDLFTKAAKAVSSIGQIPHSWFMHFYVASVAGSAFWAWQYLQSGSAMTFIAARQAASGGPSTSIEQTVLVWTLMALQGTRRLYECLFVMRPGSSKMWFVHWLLGLGFYLCMSVSVWIDGSAALRQAAAPNFESLLSPGVVMGTVAYLYGWTNQHNCHKYLASLKKYSLPEQGLFRYLICPHYTCECLIYLGLAIIAAPKGYIVNRTLMGALWFIVANLGTTADGTKQWYAQKFGAEKVASKWRMIPFVL
;
A
#
# COMPACT_ATOMS: atom_id res chain seq x y z
N MET A 1 -4.00 -32.13 -13.84
CA MET A 1 -2.58 -32.40 -13.51
C MET A 1 -1.60 -31.73 -14.47
N ALA A 2 -1.83 -31.73 -15.79
CA ALA A 2 -0.93 -31.06 -16.75
C ALA A 2 -0.80 -29.53 -16.60
N SER A 3 -1.80 -28.82 -16.07
CA SER A 3 -1.74 -27.36 -15.85
C SER A 3 -0.99 -26.94 -14.57
N LEU A 4 -0.86 -27.86 -13.60
CA LEU A 4 -0.16 -27.63 -12.33
C LEU A 4 1.34 -27.85 -12.51
N SER A 5 1.76 -28.82 -13.33
CA SER A 5 3.18 -29.01 -13.66
C SER A 5 3.73 -27.83 -14.48
N THR A 6 2.98 -27.32 -15.46
CA THR A 6 3.40 -26.15 -16.26
C THR A 6 3.52 -24.87 -15.42
N THR A 7 2.69 -24.70 -14.38
CA THR A 7 2.82 -23.55 -13.47
C THR A 7 3.99 -23.70 -12.49
N MET A 8 4.27 -24.93 -12.03
CA MET A 8 5.43 -25.21 -11.16
C MET A 8 6.77 -25.06 -11.90
N ASP A 9 6.82 -25.39 -13.19
CA ASP A 9 8.02 -25.22 -14.02
C ASP A 9 8.26 -23.76 -14.45
N ALA A 10 7.20 -22.92 -14.47
CA ALA A 10 7.29 -21.51 -14.87
C ALA A 10 7.72 -20.56 -13.73
N LEU A 11 7.44 -20.91 -12.47
CA LEU A 11 7.76 -20.07 -11.30
C LEU A 11 9.27 -19.75 -11.16
N PRO A 12 10.20 -20.70 -11.34
CA PRO A 12 11.64 -20.42 -11.28
C PRO A 12 12.15 -19.48 -12.39
N ALA A 13 11.41 -19.38 -13.50
CA ALA A 13 11.78 -18.58 -14.67
C ALA A 13 11.41 -17.10 -14.55
N LEU A 14 10.60 -16.72 -13.56
CA LEU A 14 10.21 -15.33 -13.37
C LEU A 14 11.40 -14.45 -12.99
N THR A 15 11.43 -13.24 -13.55
CA THR A 15 12.38 -12.21 -13.16
C THR A 15 12.03 -11.65 -11.78
N PRO A 16 12.98 -11.04 -11.06
CA PRO A 16 12.68 -10.34 -9.81
C PRO A 16 11.52 -9.33 -9.94
N ALA A 17 11.46 -8.56 -11.04
CA ALA A 17 10.36 -7.62 -11.29
C ALA A 17 9.01 -8.33 -11.39
N GLN A 18 8.96 -9.45 -12.11
CA GLN A 18 7.73 -10.23 -12.29
C GLN A 18 7.25 -10.82 -10.97
N TRP A 19 8.16 -11.27 -10.09
CA TRP A 19 7.79 -11.72 -8.74
C TRP A 19 7.10 -10.62 -7.94
N CYS A 20 7.64 -9.39 -7.96
CA CYS A 20 7.01 -8.25 -7.29
C CYS A 20 5.66 -7.89 -7.92
N GLN A 21 5.58 -7.90 -9.25
CA GLN A 21 4.33 -7.63 -9.97
C GLN A 21 3.24 -8.66 -9.66
N VAL A 22 3.59 -9.94 -9.63
CA VAL A 22 2.68 -11.04 -9.23
C VAL A 22 2.23 -10.85 -7.79
N PHE A 23 3.15 -10.54 -6.86
CA PHE A 23 2.79 -10.27 -5.47
C PHE A 23 1.78 -9.12 -5.35
N PHE A 24 2.04 -7.98 -5.99
CA PHE A 24 1.11 -6.84 -5.94
C PHE A 24 -0.22 -7.16 -6.62
N GLY A 25 -0.20 -7.86 -7.75
CA GLY A 25 -1.41 -8.28 -8.47
C GLY A 25 -2.29 -9.22 -7.65
N LEU A 26 -1.71 -10.27 -7.08
CA LEU A 26 -2.41 -11.22 -6.21
C LEU A 26 -2.93 -10.53 -4.94
N SER A 27 -2.15 -9.64 -4.34
CA SER A 27 -2.57 -8.86 -3.17
C SER A 27 -3.75 -7.95 -3.50
N THR A 28 -3.73 -7.30 -4.66
CA THR A 28 -4.83 -6.46 -5.16
C THR A 28 -6.09 -7.30 -5.35
N ALA A 29 -5.96 -8.43 -6.04
CA ALA A 29 -7.07 -9.35 -6.28
C ALA A 29 -7.65 -9.89 -4.97
N ALA A 30 -6.82 -10.22 -3.98
CA ALA A 30 -7.26 -10.68 -2.67
C ALA A 30 -8.08 -9.61 -1.93
N VAL A 31 -7.62 -8.35 -1.93
CA VAL A 31 -8.34 -7.22 -1.31
C VAL A 31 -9.68 -6.98 -2.01
N LEU A 32 -9.71 -6.98 -3.34
CA LEU A 32 -10.93 -6.78 -4.10
C LEU A 32 -11.89 -7.96 -3.96
N ALA A 33 -11.39 -9.19 -3.86
CA ALA A 33 -12.23 -10.37 -3.63
C ALA A 33 -13.03 -10.24 -2.33
N ILE A 34 -12.41 -9.72 -1.26
CA ILE A 34 -13.10 -9.47 0.03
C ILE A 34 -14.29 -8.51 -0.13
N GLN A 35 -14.26 -7.58 -1.09
CA GLN A 35 -15.35 -6.65 -1.38
C GLN A 35 -16.57 -7.30 -2.04
N VAL A 36 -16.37 -8.42 -2.72
CA VAL A 36 -17.44 -9.15 -3.44
C VAL A 36 -18.16 -10.13 -2.51
N VAL A 37 -17.58 -10.41 -1.33
CA VAL A 37 -18.14 -11.31 -0.32
C VAL A 37 -19.36 -10.65 0.37
N PRO A 38 -20.38 -11.44 0.81
CA PRO A 38 -21.49 -10.92 1.59
C PRO A 38 -21.08 -9.98 2.75
N LYS A 39 -21.84 -8.89 2.92
CA LYS A 39 -21.54 -7.79 3.87
C LYS A 39 -21.28 -8.26 5.30
N THR A 40 -21.91 -9.35 5.73
CA THR A 40 -21.71 -9.96 7.06
C THR A 40 -20.26 -10.46 7.25
N THR A 41 -19.69 -11.11 6.23
CA THR A 41 -18.30 -11.58 6.25
C THR A 41 -17.33 -10.43 5.99
N GLN A 42 -17.72 -9.47 5.15
CA GLN A 42 -16.93 -8.26 4.90
C GLN A 42 -16.67 -7.49 6.21
N ARG A 43 -17.70 -7.28 7.03
CA ARG A 43 -17.56 -6.64 8.36
C ARG A 43 -16.62 -7.43 9.26
N LEU A 44 -16.74 -8.76 9.26
CA LEU A 44 -15.92 -9.61 10.12
C LEU A 44 -14.43 -9.61 9.72
N LEU A 45 -14.12 -9.41 8.44
CA LEU A 45 -12.75 -9.38 7.91
C LEU A 45 -12.12 -7.98 7.87
N LEU A 46 -12.91 -6.93 7.64
CA LEU A 46 -12.43 -5.57 7.37
C LEU A 46 -12.72 -4.55 8.49
N ASP A 47 -13.72 -4.78 9.34
CA ASP A 47 -14.06 -3.80 10.37
C ASP A 47 -13.14 -3.91 11.58
N TYR A 48 -12.39 -2.84 11.81
CA TYR A 48 -11.58 -2.67 13.00
C TYR A 48 -11.69 -1.26 13.57
N GLY A 49 -11.34 -1.12 14.85
CA GLY A 49 -11.37 0.18 15.54
C GLY A 49 -12.78 0.70 15.77
N ALA A 50 -13.04 1.93 15.32
CA ALA A 50 -14.36 2.58 15.44
C ALA A 50 -15.50 1.78 14.81
N ARG A 51 -15.16 0.92 13.83
CA ARG A 51 -16.07 0.10 13.04
C ARG A 51 -16.32 -1.28 13.63
N SER A 52 -15.59 -1.66 14.70
CA SER A 52 -15.73 -2.98 15.31
C SER A 52 -17.16 -3.21 15.82
N PRO A 53 -17.77 -4.38 15.58
CA PRO A 53 -19.09 -4.72 16.09
C PRO A 53 -19.20 -4.67 17.62
N ALA A 54 -18.07 -4.75 18.35
CA ALA A 54 -18.04 -4.57 19.81
C ALA A 54 -18.44 -3.16 20.28
N ASN A 55 -18.45 -2.16 19.39
CA ASN A 55 -18.89 -0.79 19.69
C ASN A 55 -20.29 -0.49 19.14
N ALA A 56 -20.95 -1.46 18.51
CA ALA A 56 -22.34 -1.33 18.09
C ALA A 56 -23.24 -1.75 19.26
N THR A 57 -24.05 -0.83 19.76
CA THR A 57 -25.16 -1.17 20.65
C THR A 57 -26.12 -2.08 19.89
N ASP A 58 -26.40 -3.21 20.51
CA ASP A 58 -27.14 -4.38 20.06
C ASP A 58 -28.43 -4.07 19.28
N ASP A 59 -28.67 -4.79 18.17
CA ASP A 59 -29.93 -5.52 17.94
C ASP A 59 -29.86 -6.36 16.65
N ARG A 60 -30.53 -7.52 16.67
CA ARG A 60 -30.81 -8.50 15.59
C ARG A 60 -29.92 -9.74 15.50
N THR A 61 -30.24 -10.67 16.38
CA THR A 61 -30.32 -12.10 16.08
C THR A 61 -31.49 -12.35 15.11
N LYS A 62 -31.22 -12.75 13.85
CA LYS A 62 -32.11 -13.64 13.08
C LYS A 62 -31.31 -14.48 12.10
N GLU A 63 -31.56 -15.78 12.17
CA GLU A 63 -31.01 -16.85 11.35
C GLU A 63 -31.27 -16.65 9.85
N ALA A 64 -30.39 -17.20 9.03
CA ALA A 64 -30.73 -17.70 7.70
C ALA A 64 -29.84 -18.91 7.36
N THR A 65 -30.48 -20.07 7.23
CA THR A 65 -29.92 -21.30 6.67
C THR A 65 -29.70 -21.10 5.17
N GLY A 66 -28.43 -21.07 4.74
CA GLY A 66 -28.01 -20.90 3.34
C GLY A 66 -27.27 -22.13 2.78
N PRO A 67 -27.20 -22.28 1.43
CA PRO A 67 -26.77 -23.49 0.72
C PRO A 67 -25.34 -23.96 1.04
N LYS A 68 -25.09 -25.28 0.90
CA LYS A 68 -23.87 -26.00 1.34
C LYS A 68 -22.53 -25.42 0.84
N ASP A 69 -22.48 -24.70 -0.29
CA ASP A 69 -21.25 -24.05 -0.77
C ASP A 69 -20.90 -22.76 0.00
N ILE A 70 -21.91 -22.10 0.59
CA ILE A 70 -21.73 -20.95 1.49
C ILE A 70 -21.12 -21.42 2.83
N ASP A 71 -21.34 -22.68 3.21
CA ASP A 71 -20.84 -23.26 4.46
C ASP A 71 -19.30 -23.41 4.45
N LEU A 72 -18.70 -23.83 3.33
CA LEU A 72 -17.23 -23.96 3.25
C LEU A 72 -16.54 -22.59 3.29
N PHE A 73 -17.05 -21.60 2.55
CA PHE A 73 -16.50 -20.25 2.55
C PHE A 73 -16.69 -19.56 3.91
N THR A 74 -17.84 -19.77 4.56
CA THR A 74 -18.11 -19.22 5.90
C THR A 74 -17.28 -19.90 6.98
N LYS A 75 -17.03 -21.21 6.86
CA LYS A 75 -16.09 -21.95 7.73
C LYS A 75 -14.65 -21.53 7.51
N ALA A 76 -14.22 -21.36 6.26
CA ALA A 76 -12.90 -20.82 5.95
C ALA A 76 -12.75 -19.41 6.51
N ALA A 77 -13.72 -18.51 6.26
CA ALA A 77 -13.72 -17.15 6.81
C ALA A 77 -13.73 -17.15 8.35
N LYS A 78 -14.48 -18.05 9.00
CA LYS A 78 -14.44 -18.21 10.47
C LYS A 78 -13.09 -18.69 10.97
N ALA A 79 -12.51 -19.73 10.37
CA ALA A 79 -11.19 -20.26 10.72
C ALA A 79 -10.09 -19.20 10.53
N VAL A 80 -10.17 -18.46 9.44
CA VAL A 80 -9.26 -17.38 9.08
C VAL A 80 -9.44 -16.17 10.01
N SER A 81 -10.67 -15.84 10.42
CA SER A 81 -10.96 -14.79 11.43
C SER A 81 -10.58 -15.19 12.86
N SER A 82 -10.47 -16.48 13.16
CA SER A 82 -9.99 -16.98 14.45
C SER A 82 -8.48 -16.78 14.64
N ILE A 83 -7.76 -16.52 13.54
CA ILE A 83 -6.39 -16.05 13.57
C ILE A 83 -6.42 -14.64 14.19
N GLY A 84 -5.82 -14.51 15.37
CA GLY A 84 -6.06 -13.41 16.31
C GLY A 84 -5.95 -12.00 15.74
N GLN A 85 -6.55 -11.05 16.46
CA GLN A 85 -6.40 -9.63 16.16
C GLN A 85 -5.18 -9.06 16.88
N ILE A 86 -4.43 -8.20 16.19
CA ILE A 86 -3.25 -7.55 16.74
C ILE A 86 -3.56 -6.12 17.22
N PRO A 87 -2.83 -5.60 18.22
CA PRO A 87 -3.08 -4.26 18.75
C PRO A 87 -2.65 -3.17 17.77
N HIS A 88 -3.25 -1.97 17.90
CA HIS A 88 -2.96 -0.81 17.06
C HIS A 88 -1.49 -0.40 17.02
N SER A 89 -0.75 -0.62 18.12
CA SER A 89 0.68 -0.27 18.20
C SER A 89 1.51 -0.96 17.12
N TRP A 90 1.10 -2.14 16.66
CA TRP A 90 1.82 -2.90 15.64
C TRP A 90 1.76 -2.28 14.24
N PHE A 91 0.97 -1.22 14.03
CA PHE A 91 1.01 -0.44 12.79
C PHE A 91 2.39 0.18 12.55
N MET A 92 3.16 0.44 13.61
CA MET A 92 4.54 0.92 13.48
C MET A 92 5.43 -0.11 12.77
N HIS A 93 5.13 -1.42 12.84
CA HIS A 93 5.95 -2.48 12.24
C HIS A 93 6.08 -2.31 10.72
N PHE A 94 5.02 -1.82 10.06
CA PHE A 94 5.05 -1.53 8.63
C PHE A 94 6.14 -0.51 8.27
N TYR A 95 6.22 0.57 9.06
CA TYR A 95 7.16 1.65 8.81
C TYR A 95 8.56 1.31 9.31
N VAL A 96 8.68 0.51 10.38
CA VAL A 96 9.97 -0.09 10.78
C VAL A 96 10.50 -0.98 9.66
N ALA A 97 9.67 -1.85 9.07
CA ALA A 97 10.07 -2.68 7.94
C ALA A 97 10.49 -1.85 6.73
N SER A 98 9.76 -0.75 6.43
CA SER A 98 10.12 0.20 5.37
C SER A 98 11.50 0.82 5.59
N VAL A 99 11.73 1.41 6.78
CA VAL A 99 12.99 2.08 7.12
C VAL A 99 14.15 1.08 7.18
N ALA A 100 13.95 -0.08 7.80
CA ALA A 100 14.95 -1.14 7.86
C ALA A 100 15.28 -1.68 6.47
N GLY A 101 14.27 -1.87 5.61
CA GLY A 101 14.46 -2.25 4.21
C GLY A 101 15.28 -1.22 3.44
N SER A 102 14.96 0.07 3.58
CA SER A 102 15.75 1.14 2.95
C SER A 102 17.20 1.15 3.42
N ALA A 103 17.46 0.97 4.73
CA ALA A 103 18.80 0.90 5.28
C ALA A 103 19.56 -0.35 4.80
N PHE A 104 18.89 -1.51 4.77
CA PHE A 104 19.44 -2.76 4.27
C PHE A 104 19.89 -2.65 2.82
N TRP A 105 19.04 -2.10 1.94
CA TRP A 105 19.38 -1.97 0.52
C TRP A 105 20.46 -0.91 0.27
N ALA A 106 20.51 0.16 1.07
CA ALA A 106 21.61 1.11 1.02
C ALA A 106 22.95 0.45 1.40
N TRP A 107 22.96 -0.35 2.46
CA TRP A 107 24.14 -1.12 2.84
C TRP A 107 24.56 -2.11 1.75
N GLN A 108 23.61 -2.85 1.18
CA GLN A 108 23.89 -3.76 0.05
C GLN A 108 24.42 -3.04 -1.17
N TYR A 109 23.91 -1.86 -1.50
CA TYR A 109 24.41 -1.04 -2.61
C TYR A 109 25.84 -0.57 -2.37
N LEU A 110 26.12 0.01 -1.20
CA LEU A 110 27.43 0.56 -0.85
C LEU A 110 28.52 -0.52 -0.76
N GLN A 111 28.17 -1.72 -0.32
CA GLN A 111 29.11 -2.84 -0.15
C GLN A 111 29.15 -3.79 -1.35
N SER A 112 28.41 -3.52 -2.42
CA SER A 112 28.22 -4.47 -3.53
C SER A 112 27.81 -5.88 -3.04
N GLY A 113 26.88 -5.90 -2.08
CA GLY A 113 26.48 -7.10 -1.36
C GLY A 113 25.80 -8.14 -2.25
N SER A 114 25.89 -9.40 -1.80
CA SER A 114 25.45 -10.56 -2.59
C SER A 114 23.96 -10.54 -2.98
N ALA A 115 23.08 -10.00 -2.12
CA ALA A 115 21.65 -9.95 -2.42
C ALA A 115 21.35 -8.97 -3.56
N MET A 116 21.96 -7.78 -3.53
CA MET A 116 21.83 -6.80 -4.62
C MET A 116 22.42 -7.35 -5.92
N THR A 117 23.62 -7.93 -5.87
CA THR A 117 24.27 -8.51 -7.06
C THR A 117 23.47 -9.66 -7.64
N PHE A 118 22.86 -10.52 -6.81
CA PHE A 118 22.00 -11.61 -7.25
C PHE A 118 20.75 -11.12 -7.97
N ILE A 119 20.01 -10.19 -7.35
CA ILE A 119 18.80 -9.61 -7.96
C ILE A 119 19.17 -8.88 -9.24
N ALA A 120 20.26 -8.11 -9.22
CA ALA A 120 20.66 -7.33 -10.36
C ALA A 120 21.10 -8.20 -11.54
N ALA A 121 21.83 -9.29 -11.28
CA ALA A 121 22.20 -10.27 -12.31
C ALA A 121 20.95 -10.93 -12.92
N ARG A 122 20.00 -11.39 -12.10
CA ARG A 122 18.78 -12.05 -12.58
C ARG A 122 17.87 -11.10 -13.36
N GLN A 123 17.75 -9.86 -12.92
CA GLN A 123 16.94 -8.87 -13.63
C GLN A 123 17.61 -8.43 -14.93
N ALA A 124 18.92 -8.16 -14.93
CA ALA A 124 19.63 -7.76 -16.14
C ALA A 124 19.63 -8.85 -17.23
N ALA A 125 19.65 -10.12 -16.83
CA ALA A 125 19.56 -11.25 -17.75
C ALA A 125 18.27 -11.26 -18.60
N SER A 126 17.21 -10.56 -18.18
CA SER A 126 15.97 -10.48 -18.94
C SER A 126 16.00 -9.45 -20.08
N GLY A 127 17.03 -8.60 -20.17
CA GLY A 127 17.17 -7.58 -21.21
C GLY A 127 16.06 -6.52 -21.23
N GLY A 128 15.35 -6.34 -20.12
CA GLY A 128 14.24 -5.39 -20.03
C GLY A 128 14.67 -3.92 -19.99
N PRO A 129 13.74 -2.98 -20.16
CA PRO A 129 14.01 -1.55 -19.97
C PRO A 129 14.59 -1.28 -18.58
N SER A 130 15.64 -0.45 -18.49
CA SER A 130 16.29 -0.08 -17.24
C SER A 130 16.04 1.39 -16.91
N THR A 131 15.81 1.64 -15.63
CA THR A 131 15.82 2.97 -15.02
C THR A 131 17.26 3.37 -14.72
N SER A 132 17.58 4.67 -14.74
CA SER A 132 18.93 5.14 -14.39
C SER A 132 19.22 4.93 -12.90
N ILE A 133 20.50 4.90 -12.53
CA ILE A 133 20.88 4.77 -11.12
C ILE A 133 20.50 6.02 -10.32
N GLU A 134 20.59 7.20 -10.92
CA GLU A 134 20.21 8.47 -10.30
C GLU A 134 18.71 8.50 -9.97
N GLN A 135 17.86 8.13 -10.93
CA GLN A 135 16.42 7.99 -10.70
C GLN A 135 16.13 6.95 -9.60
N THR A 136 16.84 5.81 -9.62
CA THR A 136 16.69 4.74 -8.63
C THR A 136 17.05 5.22 -7.21
N VAL A 137 18.20 5.90 -7.06
CA VAL A 137 18.65 6.49 -5.79
C VAL A 137 17.68 7.58 -5.32
N LEU A 138 17.14 8.39 -6.23
CA LEU A 138 16.11 9.37 -5.89
C LEU A 138 14.85 8.68 -5.34
N VAL A 139 14.31 7.69 -6.03
CA VAL A 139 13.11 6.95 -5.60
C VAL A 139 13.35 6.25 -4.26
N TRP A 140 14.52 5.63 -4.07
CA TRP A 140 14.92 5.07 -2.79
C TRP A 140 14.97 6.12 -1.68
N THR A 141 15.56 7.28 -1.93
CA THR A 141 15.65 8.38 -0.96
C THR A 141 14.25 8.85 -0.57
N LEU A 142 13.38 9.08 -1.54
CA LEU A 142 12.00 9.48 -1.30
C LEU A 142 11.23 8.40 -0.52
N MET A 143 11.39 7.11 -0.84
CA MET A 143 10.79 6.02 -0.06
C MET A 143 11.31 5.96 1.39
N ALA A 144 12.62 6.19 1.60
CA ALA A 144 13.20 6.27 2.94
C ALA A 144 12.63 7.46 3.74
N LEU A 145 12.47 8.63 3.10
CA LEU A 145 11.83 9.81 3.70
C LEU A 145 10.36 9.57 4.04
N GLN A 146 9.61 8.90 3.16
CA GLN A 146 8.21 8.51 3.41
C GLN A 146 8.14 7.55 4.60
N GLY A 147 8.91 6.47 4.59
CA GLY A 147 8.94 5.48 5.67
C GLY A 147 9.31 6.10 7.02
N THR A 148 10.34 6.95 7.03
CA THR A 148 10.81 7.63 8.25
C THR A 148 9.77 8.60 8.80
N ARG A 149 9.15 9.44 7.94
CA ARG A 149 8.08 10.34 8.38
C ARG A 149 6.91 9.55 8.94
N ARG A 150 6.47 8.49 8.27
CA ARG A 150 5.33 7.67 8.73
C ARG A 150 5.64 6.98 10.05
N LEU A 151 6.87 6.53 10.26
CA LEU A 151 7.34 5.98 11.54
C LEU A 151 7.32 7.07 12.63
N TYR A 152 7.88 8.26 12.35
CA TYR A 152 7.82 9.41 13.25
C TYR A 152 6.38 9.76 13.64
N GLU A 153 5.46 9.80 12.67
CA GLU A 153 4.05 10.08 12.93
C GLU A 153 3.41 9.01 13.83
N CYS A 154 3.76 7.73 13.68
CA CYS A 154 3.27 6.68 14.56
C CYS A 154 3.75 6.83 16.00
N LEU A 155 4.99 7.27 16.19
CA LEU A 155 5.62 7.37 17.50
C LEU A 155 5.23 8.66 18.24
N PHE A 156 5.09 9.77 17.53
CA PHE A 156 5.03 11.11 18.14
C PHE A 156 3.80 11.93 17.78
N VAL A 157 3.10 11.63 16.69
CA VAL A 157 1.96 12.45 16.22
C VAL A 157 0.62 11.75 16.52
N MET A 158 0.51 10.47 16.19
CA MET A 158 -0.74 9.73 16.33
C MET A 158 -0.98 9.29 17.77
N ARG A 159 -2.24 9.42 18.22
CA ARG A 159 -2.63 8.96 19.56
C ARG A 159 -2.82 7.44 19.55
N PRO A 160 -2.40 6.72 20.60
CA PRO A 160 -2.65 5.29 20.75
C PRO A 160 -4.15 4.96 20.58
N GLY A 161 -4.45 4.09 19.62
CA GLY A 161 -5.79 3.61 19.33
C GLY A 161 -6.11 2.31 20.06
N SER A 162 -7.39 2.07 20.33
CA SER A 162 -7.92 0.77 20.78
C SER A 162 -8.27 -0.15 19.59
N SER A 163 -7.94 0.27 18.37
CA SER A 163 -8.28 -0.42 17.14
C SER A 163 -7.43 -1.67 16.93
N LYS A 164 -8.05 -2.82 16.73
CA LYS A 164 -7.34 -4.09 16.52
C LYS A 164 -7.42 -4.52 15.06
N MET A 165 -6.29 -4.71 14.38
CA MET A 165 -6.26 -5.16 12.99
C MET A 165 -6.24 -6.69 12.93
N TRP A 166 -6.86 -7.28 11.91
CA TRP A 166 -6.78 -8.71 11.69
C TRP A 166 -5.37 -9.13 11.22
N PHE A 167 -4.82 -10.23 11.78
CA PHE A 167 -3.42 -10.64 11.58
C PHE A 167 -3.04 -10.82 10.10
N VAL A 168 -3.93 -11.35 9.27
CA VAL A 168 -3.62 -11.55 7.83
C VAL A 168 -3.48 -10.22 7.09
N HIS A 169 -4.30 -9.20 7.41
CA HIS A 169 -4.11 -7.86 6.86
C HIS A 169 -2.78 -7.25 7.29
N TRP A 170 -2.35 -7.53 8.51
CA TRP A 170 -1.03 -7.10 8.97
C TRP A 170 0.09 -7.81 8.23
N LEU A 171 0.02 -9.13 8.06
CA LEU A 171 1.02 -9.87 7.30
C LEU A 171 1.10 -9.39 5.85
N LEU A 172 -0.05 -9.12 5.22
CA LEU A 172 -0.13 -8.55 3.88
C LEU A 172 0.53 -7.16 3.82
N GLY A 173 0.28 -6.31 4.82
CA GLY A 173 0.91 -5.00 4.95
C GLY A 173 2.43 -5.08 5.10
N LEU A 174 2.95 -6.01 5.90
CA LEU A 174 4.39 -6.26 6.00
C LEU A 174 4.97 -6.75 4.66
N GLY A 175 4.30 -7.71 4.02
CA GLY A 175 4.68 -8.20 2.71
C GLY A 175 4.77 -7.08 1.68
N PHE A 176 3.83 -6.14 1.71
CA PHE A 176 3.87 -4.94 0.86
C PHE A 176 5.15 -4.13 1.05
N TYR A 177 5.52 -3.75 2.28
CA TYR A 177 6.73 -2.95 2.51
C TYR A 177 8.01 -3.70 2.18
N LEU A 178 8.07 -5.01 2.46
CA LEU A 178 9.21 -5.84 2.06
C LEU A 178 9.34 -5.92 0.54
N CYS A 179 8.25 -6.22 -0.17
CA CYS A 179 8.22 -6.28 -1.63
C CYS A 179 8.54 -4.92 -2.27
N MET A 180 7.99 -3.84 -1.72
CA MET A 180 8.26 -2.47 -2.17
C MET A 180 9.75 -2.11 -1.98
N SER A 181 10.37 -2.52 -0.87
CA SER A 181 11.81 -2.27 -0.62
C SER A 181 12.69 -2.87 -1.72
N VAL A 182 12.33 -4.04 -2.23
CA VAL A 182 13.02 -4.66 -3.37
C VAL A 182 12.68 -3.92 -4.66
N SER A 183 11.39 -3.68 -4.90
CA SER A 183 10.86 -3.10 -6.16
C SER A 183 11.51 -1.78 -6.55
N VAL A 184 11.91 -0.96 -5.57
CA VAL A 184 12.63 0.30 -5.79
C VAL A 184 13.93 0.10 -6.57
N TRP A 185 14.64 -1.01 -6.36
CA TRP A 185 15.97 -1.26 -6.94
C TRP A 185 15.97 -2.13 -8.18
N ILE A 186 14.91 -2.91 -8.40
CA ILE A 186 14.88 -3.94 -9.45
C ILE A 186 15.11 -3.32 -10.82
N ASP A 187 14.38 -2.27 -11.19
CA ASP A 187 14.49 -1.72 -12.55
C ASP A 187 15.75 -0.83 -12.75
N GLY A 188 16.45 -0.47 -11.67
CA GLY A 188 17.79 0.16 -11.72
C GLY A 188 18.95 -0.84 -11.83
N SER A 189 18.67 -2.14 -11.77
CA SER A 189 19.66 -3.20 -11.63
C SER A 189 20.64 -3.33 -12.79
N ALA A 190 20.21 -3.04 -14.03
CA ALA A 190 21.11 -3.10 -15.17
C ALA A 190 22.06 -1.89 -15.21
N ALA A 191 21.65 -0.74 -14.66
CA ALA A 191 22.49 0.44 -14.50
C ALA A 191 23.56 0.23 -13.40
N LEU A 192 23.23 -0.51 -12.33
CA LEU A 192 24.20 -0.88 -11.27
C LEU A 192 25.42 -1.66 -11.80
N ARG A 193 25.26 -2.37 -12.91
CA ARG A 193 26.30 -3.23 -13.49
C ARG A 193 27.16 -2.51 -14.54
N GLN A 194 26.71 -1.35 -15.01
CA GLN A 194 27.43 -0.57 -16.00
C GLN A 194 28.22 0.51 -15.26
N ALA A 195 29.55 0.51 -15.42
CA ALA A 195 30.41 1.59 -14.92
C ALA A 195 30.25 2.85 -15.79
N ALA A 196 29.02 3.35 -15.91
CA ALA A 196 28.72 4.58 -16.61
C ALA A 196 29.02 5.78 -15.71
N ALA A 197 29.49 6.88 -16.32
CA ALA A 197 29.61 8.14 -15.61
C ALA A 197 28.22 8.61 -15.12
N PRO A 198 28.13 9.24 -13.94
CA PRO A 198 26.87 9.78 -13.44
C PRO A 198 26.25 10.75 -14.45
N ASN A 199 24.96 10.57 -14.73
CA ASN A 199 24.20 11.44 -15.62
C ASN A 199 23.07 12.13 -14.86
N PHE A 200 23.38 13.27 -14.25
CA PHE A 200 22.42 14.06 -13.50
C PHE A 200 21.35 14.73 -14.37
N GLU A 201 21.55 14.86 -15.69
CA GLU A 201 20.51 15.39 -16.59
C GLU A 201 19.25 14.50 -16.61
N SER A 202 19.41 13.20 -16.33
CA SER A 202 18.28 12.28 -16.19
C SER A 202 17.29 12.73 -15.11
N LEU A 203 17.77 13.39 -14.05
CA LEU A 203 16.96 13.91 -12.96
C LEU A 203 16.17 15.17 -13.35
N LEU A 204 16.59 15.86 -14.41
CA LEU A 204 15.90 17.04 -14.93
C LEU A 204 14.87 16.68 -16.00
N SER A 205 14.72 15.40 -16.33
CA SER A 205 13.69 14.96 -17.28
C SER A 205 12.29 15.37 -16.82
N PRO A 206 11.37 15.76 -17.73
CA PRO A 206 10.03 16.21 -17.36
C PRO A 206 9.27 15.21 -16.48
N GLY A 207 9.43 13.91 -16.75
CA GLY A 207 8.83 12.84 -15.94
C GLY A 207 9.32 12.88 -14.49
N VAL A 208 10.62 12.95 -14.26
CA VAL A 208 11.19 13.01 -12.91
C VAL A 208 10.74 14.27 -12.17
N VAL A 209 10.72 15.43 -12.84
CA VAL A 209 10.24 16.68 -12.25
C VAL A 209 8.76 16.57 -11.86
N MET A 210 7.90 16.13 -12.78
CA MET A 210 6.46 15.96 -12.52
C MET A 210 6.20 14.96 -11.39
N GLY A 211 6.88 13.81 -11.42
CA GLY A 211 6.75 12.79 -10.38
C GLY A 211 7.23 13.28 -9.02
N THR A 212 8.31 14.07 -8.98
CA THR A 212 8.82 14.68 -7.74
C THR A 212 7.86 15.71 -7.18
N VAL A 213 7.27 16.56 -8.03
CA VAL A 213 6.23 17.53 -7.61
C VAL A 213 5.00 16.80 -7.06
N ALA A 214 4.53 15.75 -7.75
CA ALA A 214 3.41 14.94 -7.28
C ALA A 214 3.72 14.29 -5.92
N TYR A 215 4.90 13.70 -5.78
CA TYR A 215 5.38 13.11 -4.53
C TYR A 215 5.39 14.15 -3.40
N LEU A 216 6.02 15.31 -3.58
CA LEU A 216 6.16 16.33 -2.55
C LEU A 216 4.80 16.91 -2.13
N TYR A 217 3.90 17.13 -3.10
CA TYR A 217 2.53 17.57 -2.82
C TYR A 217 1.77 16.53 -1.99
N GLY A 218 1.83 15.25 -2.38
CA GLY A 218 1.21 14.16 -1.64
C GLY A 218 1.80 14.01 -0.24
N TRP A 219 3.12 13.98 -0.12
CA TRP A 219 3.85 13.82 1.14
C TRP A 219 3.50 14.92 2.15
N THR A 220 3.50 16.17 1.70
CA THR A 220 3.19 17.34 2.54
C THR A 220 1.73 17.34 2.98
N ASN A 221 0.79 17.17 2.05
CA ASN A 221 -0.64 17.19 2.37
C ASN A 221 -1.06 15.99 3.22
N GLN A 222 -0.43 14.83 3.05
CA GLN A 222 -0.65 13.69 3.92
C GLN A 222 -0.24 13.99 5.36
N HIS A 223 0.95 14.57 5.55
CA HIS A 223 1.43 14.97 6.88
C HIS A 223 0.46 15.94 7.55
N ASN A 224 0.03 16.97 6.82
CA ASN A 224 -0.93 17.95 7.31
C ASN A 224 -2.27 17.29 7.70
N CYS A 225 -2.75 16.33 6.89
CA CYS A 225 -3.95 15.57 7.23
C CYS A 225 -3.77 14.76 8.52
N HIS A 226 -2.64 14.08 8.71
CA HIS A 226 -2.38 13.31 9.93
C HIS A 226 -2.27 14.20 11.17
N LYS A 227 -1.58 15.35 11.07
CA LYS A 227 -1.52 16.33 12.17
C LYS A 227 -2.90 16.84 12.55
N TYR A 228 -3.73 17.17 11.55
CA TYR A 228 -5.10 17.61 11.79
C TYR A 228 -5.94 16.50 12.44
N LEU A 229 -5.91 15.28 11.92
CA LEU A 229 -6.64 14.15 12.52
C LEU A 229 -6.21 13.88 13.97
N ALA A 230 -4.91 14.03 14.28
CA ALA A 230 -4.38 13.86 15.62
C ALA A 230 -4.76 14.98 16.61
N SER A 231 -5.06 16.18 16.12
CA SER A 231 -5.52 17.30 16.95
C SER A 231 -7.00 17.20 17.30
N LEU A 232 -7.80 16.52 16.48
CA LEU A 232 -9.22 16.32 16.72
C LEU A 232 -9.50 15.46 17.96
N LYS A 233 -10.65 15.71 18.60
CA LYS A 233 -11.23 14.78 19.57
C LYS A 233 -11.51 13.45 18.84
N LYS A 234 -11.23 12.34 19.52
CA LYS A 234 -11.37 10.99 18.95
C LYS A 234 -12.79 10.82 18.42
N TYR A 235 -12.89 10.32 17.18
CA TYR A 235 -14.15 10.07 16.49
C TYR A 235 -15.00 11.31 16.18
N SER A 236 -14.38 12.45 15.91
CA SER A 236 -15.02 13.64 15.30
C SER A 236 -15.04 13.55 13.77
N LEU A 237 -15.96 14.29 13.15
CA LEU A 237 -15.99 14.47 11.69
C LEU A 237 -14.98 15.56 11.29
N PRO A 238 -13.99 15.26 10.42
CA PRO A 238 -13.05 16.26 9.92
C PRO A 238 -13.69 17.14 8.83
N GLU A 239 -13.48 18.46 8.92
CA GLU A 239 -14.15 19.46 8.06
C GLU A 239 -13.22 20.55 7.51
N GLN A 240 -11.90 20.44 7.75
CA GLN A 240 -10.93 21.44 7.31
C GLN A 240 -10.08 20.95 6.12
N GLY A 241 -9.62 21.90 5.30
CA GLY A 241 -8.76 21.63 4.15
C GLY A 241 -9.39 20.62 3.17
N LEU A 242 -8.59 19.62 2.76
CA LEU A 242 -9.04 18.59 1.83
C LEU A 242 -10.21 17.74 2.37
N PHE A 243 -10.42 17.68 3.70
CA PHE A 243 -11.56 16.95 4.29
C PHE A 243 -12.93 17.59 4.01
N ARG A 244 -12.96 18.80 3.45
CA ARG A 244 -14.19 19.41 2.93
C ARG A 244 -14.75 18.66 1.73
N TYR A 245 -13.86 18.06 0.93
CA TYR A 245 -14.19 17.42 -0.34
C TYR A 245 -14.05 15.90 -0.28
N LEU A 246 -13.14 15.40 0.56
CA LEU A 246 -12.78 13.99 0.64
C LEU A 246 -13.02 13.44 2.05
N ILE A 247 -13.44 12.18 2.14
CA ILE A 247 -13.58 11.46 3.41
C ILE A 247 -12.19 11.10 3.95
N CYS A 248 -11.32 10.57 3.09
CA CYS A 248 -9.96 10.15 3.45
C CYS A 248 -8.91 10.81 2.54
N PRO A 249 -8.73 12.14 2.56
CA PRO A 249 -7.75 12.83 1.71
C PRO A 249 -6.30 12.36 1.91
N HIS A 250 -5.94 11.93 3.11
CA HIS A 250 -4.62 11.36 3.40
C HIS A 250 -4.34 10.06 2.62
N TYR A 251 -5.38 9.32 2.22
CA TYR A 251 -5.24 8.16 1.34
C TYR A 251 -5.08 8.57 -0.13
N THR A 252 -5.76 9.63 -0.56
CA THR A 252 -5.52 10.26 -1.88
C THR A 252 -4.07 10.71 -1.99
N CYS A 253 -3.56 11.35 -0.95
CA CYS A 253 -2.17 11.77 -0.88
C CYS A 253 -1.20 10.58 -0.92
N GLU A 254 -1.52 9.46 -0.27
CA GLU A 254 -0.72 8.22 -0.39
C GLU A 254 -0.68 7.73 -1.84
N CYS A 255 -1.84 7.67 -2.52
CA CYS A 255 -1.87 7.27 -3.93
C CYS A 255 -1.00 8.19 -4.81
N LEU A 256 -1.02 9.50 -4.55
CA LEU A 256 -0.21 10.47 -5.29
C LEU A 256 1.30 10.30 -5.02
N ILE A 257 1.69 9.96 -3.79
CA ILE A 257 3.08 9.63 -3.43
C ILE A 257 3.59 8.48 -4.30
N TYR A 258 2.87 7.36 -4.34
CA TYR A 258 3.29 6.18 -5.10
C TYR A 258 3.17 6.37 -6.62
N LEU A 259 2.20 7.15 -7.09
CA LEU A 259 2.15 7.58 -8.49
C LEU A 259 3.39 8.40 -8.86
N GLY A 260 3.77 9.36 -8.01
CA GLY A 260 4.99 10.15 -8.19
C GLY A 260 6.23 9.27 -8.30
N LEU A 261 6.39 8.30 -7.39
CA LEU A 261 7.48 7.34 -7.44
C LEU A 261 7.48 6.48 -8.71
N ALA A 262 6.30 6.01 -9.15
CA ALA A 262 6.18 5.23 -10.38
C ALA A 262 6.57 6.04 -11.63
N ILE A 263 6.25 7.34 -11.67
CA ILE A 263 6.65 8.24 -12.75
C ILE A 263 8.17 8.51 -12.71
N ILE A 264 8.74 8.79 -11.54
CA ILE A 264 10.20 9.02 -11.40
C ILE A 264 10.99 7.78 -11.80
N ALA A 265 10.53 6.59 -11.39
CA ALA A 265 11.17 5.31 -11.68
C ALA A 265 10.96 4.82 -13.12
N ALA A 266 10.29 5.58 -13.99
CA ALA A 266 9.99 5.14 -15.34
C ALA A 266 11.27 4.93 -16.16
N PRO A 267 11.46 3.74 -16.77
CA PRO A 267 12.55 3.52 -17.71
C PRO A 267 12.45 4.43 -18.93
N LYS A 268 13.57 4.65 -19.64
CA LYS A 268 13.59 5.47 -20.85
C LYS A 268 12.54 4.98 -21.88
N GLY A 269 11.72 5.90 -22.38
CA GLY A 269 10.64 5.60 -23.32
C GLY A 269 9.31 5.18 -22.68
N TYR A 270 9.23 5.11 -21.35
CA TYR A 270 8.01 4.82 -20.61
C TYR A 270 7.60 6.02 -19.75
N ILE A 271 6.30 6.14 -19.48
CA ILE A 271 5.75 7.20 -18.62
C ILE A 271 5.74 6.77 -17.15
N VAL A 272 5.63 5.46 -16.90
CA VAL A 272 5.53 4.89 -15.56
C VAL A 272 6.31 3.58 -15.45
N ASN A 273 6.84 3.32 -14.27
CA ASN A 273 7.42 2.05 -13.86
C ASN A 273 6.32 1.00 -13.61
N ARG A 274 6.36 -0.12 -14.33
CA ARG A 274 5.31 -1.16 -14.26
C ARG A 274 5.22 -1.80 -12.88
N THR A 275 6.35 -2.05 -12.23
CA THR A 275 6.41 -2.69 -10.91
C THR A 275 5.80 -1.79 -9.84
N LEU A 276 6.18 -0.50 -9.83
CA LEU A 276 5.61 0.48 -8.89
C LEU A 276 4.16 0.83 -9.20
N MET A 277 3.73 0.75 -10.46
CA MET A 277 2.30 0.83 -10.79
C MET A 277 1.51 -0.33 -10.19
N GLY A 278 2.07 -1.55 -10.15
CA GLY A 278 1.48 -2.66 -9.41
C GLY A 278 1.28 -2.34 -7.93
N ALA A 279 2.28 -1.75 -7.28
CA ALA A 279 2.19 -1.29 -5.90
C ALA A 279 1.08 -0.23 -5.72
N LEU A 280 0.98 0.74 -6.64
CA LEU A 280 -0.08 1.75 -6.62
C LEU A 280 -1.48 1.13 -6.73
N TRP A 281 -1.68 0.16 -7.63
CA TRP A 281 -2.96 -0.53 -7.76
C TRP A 281 -3.38 -1.23 -6.47
N PHE A 282 -2.44 -1.90 -5.81
CA PHE A 282 -2.68 -2.49 -4.51
C PHE A 282 -3.08 -1.45 -3.46
N ILE A 283 -2.37 -0.31 -3.40
CA ILE A 283 -2.68 0.79 -2.47
C ILE A 283 -4.08 1.34 -2.73
N VAL A 284 -4.43 1.59 -3.99
CA VAL A 284 -5.75 2.11 -4.38
C VAL A 284 -6.86 1.13 -3.94
N ALA A 285 -6.69 -0.17 -4.18
CA ALA A 285 -7.66 -1.17 -3.76
C ALA A 285 -7.81 -1.25 -2.23
N ASN A 286 -6.68 -1.29 -1.51
CA ASN A 286 -6.65 -1.41 -0.05
C ASN A 286 -7.20 -0.16 0.66
N LEU A 287 -6.77 1.02 0.23
CA LEU A 287 -7.22 2.27 0.83
C LEU A 287 -8.63 2.65 0.37
N GLY A 288 -9.01 2.36 -0.88
CA GLY A 288 -10.36 2.58 -1.39
C GLY A 288 -11.39 1.76 -0.60
N THR A 289 -11.08 0.48 -0.35
CA THR A 289 -11.82 -0.40 0.56
C THR A 289 -12.01 0.24 1.94
N THR A 290 -10.93 0.75 2.52
CA THR A 290 -10.96 1.36 3.85
C THR A 290 -11.75 2.68 3.87
N ALA A 291 -11.63 3.49 2.82
CA ALA A 291 -12.33 4.76 2.66
C ALA A 291 -13.84 4.57 2.52
N ASP A 292 -14.29 3.56 1.78
CA ASP A 292 -15.72 3.24 1.66
C ASP A 292 -16.32 2.89 3.03
N GLY A 293 -15.68 1.98 3.79
CA GLY A 293 -16.14 1.65 5.15
C GLY A 293 -16.10 2.85 6.09
N THR A 294 -15.15 3.78 5.92
CA THR A 294 -15.07 5.02 6.70
C THR A 294 -16.22 5.97 6.37
N LYS A 295 -16.59 6.12 5.08
CA LYS A 295 -17.74 6.94 4.67
C LYS A 295 -19.05 6.38 5.23
N GLN A 296 -19.23 5.06 5.18
CA GLN A 296 -20.40 4.40 5.77
C GLN A 296 -20.49 4.64 7.28
N TRP A 297 -19.38 4.49 7.99
CA TRP A 297 -19.33 4.74 9.43
C TRP A 297 -19.62 6.21 9.78
N TYR A 298 -19.07 7.17 9.02
CA TYR A 298 -19.40 8.58 9.22
C TYR A 298 -20.87 8.88 8.95
N ALA A 299 -21.46 8.30 7.90
CA ALA A 299 -22.89 8.46 7.60
C ALA A 299 -23.78 7.95 8.75
N GLN A 300 -23.44 6.79 9.32
CA GLN A 300 -24.18 6.22 10.46
C GLN A 300 -24.06 7.08 11.72
N LYS A 301 -22.87 7.64 11.98
CA LYS A 301 -22.60 8.38 13.21
C LYS A 301 -23.06 9.85 13.17
N PHE A 302 -22.92 10.51 12.02
CA PHE A 302 -23.07 11.96 11.89
C PHE A 302 -24.22 12.40 11.00
N GLY A 303 -24.92 11.45 10.37
CA GLY A 303 -25.93 11.72 9.35
C GLY A 303 -25.36 11.55 7.94
N ALA A 304 -26.13 10.92 7.06
CA ALA A 304 -25.72 10.62 5.69
C ALA A 304 -25.55 11.90 4.86
N GLU A 305 -26.36 12.91 5.14
CA GLU A 305 -26.36 14.22 4.49
C GLU A 305 -25.01 14.96 4.65
N LYS A 306 -24.34 14.79 5.80
CA LYS A 306 -23.05 15.47 6.08
C LYS A 306 -21.87 14.93 5.29
N VAL A 307 -22.01 13.73 4.71
CA VAL A 307 -20.96 13.06 3.95
C VAL A 307 -21.35 12.75 2.50
N ALA A 308 -22.58 13.05 2.10
CA ALA A 308 -23.12 12.75 0.77
C ALA A 308 -22.28 13.41 -0.33
N SER A 309 -21.96 14.70 -0.17
CA SER A 309 -21.19 15.50 -1.14
C SER A 309 -19.68 15.20 -1.17
N LYS A 310 -19.17 14.42 -0.22
CA LYS A 310 -17.73 14.11 -0.12
C LYS A 310 -17.40 12.84 -0.88
N TRP A 311 -16.37 12.88 -1.73
CA TRP A 311 -15.80 11.68 -2.36
C TRP A 311 -15.07 10.85 -1.30
N ARG A 312 -15.01 9.53 -1.45
CA ARG A 312 -14.31 8.66 -0.49
C ARG A 312 -12.81 8.92 -0.50
N MET A 313 -12.20 8.89 -1.68
CA MET A 313 -10.75 8.98 -1.85
C MET A 313 -10.31 9.56 -3.19
N ILE A 314 -10.91 9.16 -4.31
CA ILE A 314 -10.48 9.66 -5.63
C ILE A 314 -11.61 10.54 -6.18
N PRO A 315 -11.41 11.86 -6.31
CA PRO A 315 -12.41 12.74 -6.88
C PRO A 315 -12.94 12.19 -8.20
N PHE A 316 -14.25 12.27 -8.40
CA PHE A 316 -14.96 11.81 -9.60
C PHE A 316 -14.96 10.30 -9.88
N VAL A 317 -14.37 9.47 -9.00
CA VAL A 317 -14.39 8.00 -9.15
C VAL A 317 -14.97 7.33 -7.91
N LEU A 318 -14.47 7.66 -6.71
CA LEU A 318 -14.80 7.00 -5.44
C LEU A 318 -15.00 7.98 -4.30
#